data_AF-A0AAT9LG32-F1
#
_entry.id   AF-A0AAT9LG32-F1
#
_cell.length_a   1.000
_cell.length_b   1.000
_cell.length_c   1.000
_cell.angle_alpha   90.00
_cell.angle_beta   90.00
_cell.angle_gamma   90.00
#
_symmetry.space_group_name_H-M   'P 1'
#
loop_
_entity.id
_entity.type
_entity.pdbx_description
1 polymer ?
#
loop_
_entity_poly.entity_id
_entity_poly.type
_entity_poly.pdbx_seq_one_letter_code
_entity_poly.pdbx_strand_id
1 'polypeptide(L)'
;MNDSVMKAREALTSGALSGLAGGAAFAATMAIQGQLATVASIVHTDNVVAGLAVHMVIATVLGAGFGLLMAARRRARAGETVFWGLIYGAFWWFLGPQTLLPLLLGKPVAWDLASAQALLPSLMGHLLYGAVTGIAFVVLQQDTDPLWYKPSRNSVLRGLFAGLVFGLLLGLPWEGLLAGAGYALLFPAENTGPALVRGTVYGFAWWIFAALTVEPLLFNVTLDWSQQAAARDAHLLPAYVLLGAGIAVLHTWLGLLAKVLFTDDIRMVRTEAAGKRGLRALGYGALSGIAGGLVFTVVMAIVGEFSLVARMVGSHSDVVGFVVHMVIAQILGVSYAVLFRRRSFDLTSGIGWGLSYGFFWWVLGNLTLLPLFTGTPIDWSAAGLAAGFPSLVGHLAYGAALGAVYQRLEARANPWWQTRSKAVAERTVARREQVRGAAPAMWVFTVLIALIIPMLVGR
;
A
#
# COMPACT_ATOMS: atom_id res chain seq x y z
N MET A 1 -12.71 33.46 20.78
CA MET A 1 -12.48 32.80 19.48
C MET A 1 -12.73 31.31 19.67
N ASN A 2 -13.56 30.69 18.84
CA ASN A 2 -14.08 29.33 19.07
C ASN A 2 -12.97 28.27 18.90
N ASP A 3 -12.89 27.24 19.75
CA ASP A 3 -11.84 26.20 19.75
C ASP A 3 -11.67 25.49 18.40
N SER A 4 -12.75 25.40 17.62
CA SER A 4 -12.73 24.85 16.27
C SER A 4 -11.92 25.69 15.27
N VAL A 5 -11.96 27.02 15.41
CA VAL A 5 -11.24 27.97 14.55
C VAL A 5 -9.76 27.94 14.85
N MET A 6 -9.37 27.83 16.12
CA MET A 6 -7.96 27.71 16.52
C MET A 6 -7.33 26.43 15.99
N LYS A 7 -8.01 25.29 16.14
CA LYS A 7 -7.54 23.99 15.61
C LYS A 7 -7.44 23.97 14.08
N ALA A 8 -8.38 24.61 13.38
CA ALA A 8 -8.32 24.73 11.93
C ALA A 8 -7.13 25.60 11.49
N ARG A 9 -6.85 26.69 12.21
CA ARG A 9 -5.70 27.57 11.93
C ARG A 9 -4.37 26.85 12.16
N GLU A 10 -4.23 26.13 13.27
CA GLU A 10 -3.03 25.33 13.58
C GLU A 10 -2.77 24.22 12.56
N ALA A 11 -3.83 23.54 12.12
CA ALA A 11 -3.73 22.54 11.07
C ALA A 11 -3.33 23.15 9.72
N LEU A 12 -3.86 24.33 9.40
CA LEU A 12 -3.52 25.06 8.18
C LEU A 12 -2.06 25.51 8.19
N THR A 13 -1.55 26.05 9.30
CA THR A 13 -0.14 26.47 9.41
C THR A 13 0.81 25.27 9.39
N SER A 14 0.51 24.22 10.14
CA SER A 14 1.30 22.99 10.14
C SER A 14 1.29 22.34 8.76
N GLY A 15 0.15 22.33 8.09
CA GLY A 15 0.00 21.89 6.71
C GLY A 15 0.87 22.71 5.75
N ALA A 16 0.81 24.04 5.81
CA ALA A 16 1.59 24.93 4.94
C ALA A 16 3.11 24.70 5.10
N LEU A 17 3.60 24.61 6.34
CA LEU A 17 5.01 24.30 6.64
C LEU A 17 5.41 22.91 6.14
N SER A 18 4.53 21.92 6.26
CA SER A 18 4.75 20.58 5.73
C SER A 18 4.75 20.55 4.20
N GLY A 19 3.91 21.38 3.58
CA GLY A 19 3.90 21.62 2.15
C GLY A 19 5.20 22.25 1.66
N LEU A 20 5.76 23.21 2.40
CA LEU A 20 7.09 23.76 2.12
C LEU A 20 8.18 22.69 2.19
N ALA A 21 8.16 21.83 3.21
CA ALA A 21 9.13 20.74 3.35
C ALA A 21 9.05 19.75 2.17
N GLY A 22 7.84 19.29 1.82
CA GLY A 22 7.63 18.43 0.65
C GLY A 22 7.95 19.13 -0.66
N GLY A 23 7.60 20.42 -0.76
CA GLY A 23 7.86 21.28 -1.91
C GLY A 23 9.35 21.43 -2.17
N ALA A 24 10.15 21.64 -1.11
CA ALA A 24 11.60 21.75 -1.20
C ALA A 24 12.24 20.42 -1.64
N ALA A 25 11.79 19.29 -1.09
CA ALA A 25 12.27 17.97 -1.53
C ALA A 25 11.98 17.73 -3.02
N PHE A 26 10.75 18.01 -3.47
CA PHE A 26 10.39 17.87 -4.88
C PHE A 26 11.13 18.90 -5.76
N ALA A 27 11.28 20.14 -5.32
CA ALA A 27 12.03 21.17 -6.03
C ALA A 27 13.49 20.77 -6.27
N ALA A 28 14.15 20.18 -5.28
CA ALA A 28 15.50 19.66 -5.42
C ALA A 28 15.58 18.61 -6.53
N THR A 29 14.64 17.67 -6.56
CA THR A 29 14.60 16.63 -7.61
C THR A 29 14.26 17.19 -8.99
N MET A 30 13.43 18.24 -9.09
CA MET A 30 13.15 18.94 -10.35
C MET A 30 14.36 19.73 -10.83
N ALA A 31 15.15 20.32 -9.93
CA ALA A 31 16.38 21.02 -10.28
C ALA A 31 17.40 20.05 -10.90
N ILE A 32 17.56 18.86 -10.32
CA ILE A 32 18.43 17.80 -10.85
C ILE A 32 17.96 17.32 -12.23
N GLN A 33 16.64 17.20 -12.42
CA GLN A 33 16.04 16.70 -13.68
C GLN A 33 15.73 17.81 -14.70
N GLY A 34 16.06 19.08 -14.42
CA GLY A 34 15.79 20.20 -15.33
C GLY A 34 14.30 20.55 -15.52
N GLN A 35 13.41 20.15 -14.61
CA GLN A 35 11.95 20.29 -14.75
C GLN A 35 11.38 21.61 -14.21
N LEU A 36 12.19 22.47 -13.58
CA LEU A 36 11.72 23.75 -13.04
C LEU A 36 11.20 24.72 -14.11
N ALA A 37 11.75 24.67 -15.32
CA ALA A 37 11.26 25.47 -16.45
C ALA A 37 9.83 25.08 -16.86
N THR A 38 9.44 23.81 -16.70
CA THR A 38 8.06 23.37 -16.94
C THR A 38 7.09 24.06 -15.98
N VAL A 39 7.46 24.23 -14.71
CA VAL A 39 6.62 24.97 -13.75
C VAL A 39 6.61 26.47 -14.07
N ALA A 40 7.76 27.03 -14.45
CA ALA A 40 7.87 28.44 -14.86
C ALA A 40 6.92 28.79 -16.02
N SER A 41 6.67 27.84 -16.92
CA SER A 41 5.79 28.04 -18.08
C SER A 41 4.34 28.38 -17.70
N ILE A 42 3.90 28.05 -16.47
CA ILE A 42 2.57 28.42 -15.94
C ILE A 42 2.40 29.95 -15.89
N VAL A 43 3.49 30.70 -15.64
CA VAL A 43 3.51 32.17 -15.62
C VAL A 43 4.19 32.75 -16.86
N HIS A 44 4.22 31.97 -17.95
CA HIS A 44 4.74 32.36 -19.27
C HIS A 44 6.22 32.80 -19.27
N THR A 45 7.07 32.12 -18.48
CA THR A 45 8.53 32.31 -18.48
C THR A 45 9.26 30.97 -18.48
N ASP A 46 10.54 30.96 -18.85
CA ASP A 46 11.46 29.83 -18.75
C ASP A 46 12.44 29.97 -17.57
N ASN A 47 12.35 31.05 -16.80
CA ASN A 47 13.24 31.33 -15.68
C ASN A 47 13.06 30.30 -14.55
N VAL A 48 14.10 29.52 -14.28
CA VAL A 48 14.10 28.45 -13.27
C VAL A 48 13.85 28.95 -11.84
N VAL A 49 14.26 30.18 -11.51
CA VAL A 49 14.01 30.80 -10.20
C VAL A 49 12.53 31.16 -10.06
N ALA A 50 11.91 31.67 -11.13
CA ALA A 50 10.47 31.90 -11.16
C ALA A 50 9.70 30.57 -11.05
N GLY A 51 10.14 29.53 -11.76
CA GLY A 51 9.57 28.18 -11.66
C GLY A 51 9.66 27.61 -10.24
N LEU A 52 10.80 27.77 -9.57
CA LEU A 52 10.98 27.40 -8.17
C LEU A 52 10.02 28.17 -7.26
N ALA A 53 9.92 29.49 -7.42
CA ALA A 53 9.03 30.32 -6.60
C ALA A 53 7.56 29.90 -6.76
N VAL A 54 7.10 29.71 -8.01
CA VAL A 54 5.74 29.23 -8.31
C VAL A 54 5.50 27.86 -7.68
N HIS A 55 6.44 26.93 -7.83
CA HIS A 55 6.34 25.60 -7.21
C HIS A 55 6.21 25.69 -5.69
N MET A 56 7.01 26.50 -5.01
CA MET A 56 6.95 26.64 -3.55
C MET A 56 5.63 27.25 -3.08
N VAL A 57 5.07 28.21 -3.83
CA VAL A 57 3.73 28.75 -3.54
C VAL A 57 2.66 27.67 -3.67
N ILE A 58 2.67 26.91 -4.78
CA ILE A 58 1.73 25.79 -4.98
C ILE A 58 1.90 24.78 -3.84
N ALA A 59 3.13 24.33 -3.57
CA ALA A 59 3.43 23.36 -2.51
C ALA A 59 2.93 23.79 -1.13
N THR A 60 3.01 25.09 -0.81
CA THR A 60 2.49 25.68 0.44
C THR A 60 0.97 25.62 0.49
N VAL A 61 0.28 26.01 -0.59
CA VAL A 61 -1.19 25.96 -0.70
C VAL A 61 -1.69 24.52 -0.60
N LEU A 62 -1.05 23.59 -1.31
CA LEU A 62 -1.37 22.18 -1.25
C LEU A 62 -1.11 21.60 0.14
N GLY A 63 -0.02 21.98 0.80
CA GLY A 63 0.27 21.57 2.17
C GLY A 63 -0.79 22.06 3.16
N ALA A 64 -1.21 23.33 3.04
CA ALA A 64 -2.30 23.88 3.84
C ALA A 64 -3.60 23.05 3.65
N GLY A 65 -3.91 22.68 2.41
CA GLY A 65 -5.02 21.78 2.08
C GLY A 65 -4.89 20.40 2.73
N PHE A 66 -3.68 19.82 2.72
CA PHE A 66 -3.38 18.56 3.41
C PHE A 66 -3.60 18.66 4.92
N GLY A 67 -3.16 19.76 5.54
CA GLY A 67 -3.38 20.02 6.97
C GLY A 67 -4.86 20.07 7.33
N LEU A 68 -5.68 20.74 6.53
CA LEU A 68 -7.14 20.77 6.70
C LEU A 68 -7.78 19.39 6.52
N LEU A 69 -7.32 18.61 5.54
CA LEU A 69 -7.76 17.22 5.33
C LEU A 69 -7.47 16.36 6.56
N MET A 70 -6.30 16.50 7.17
CA MET A 70 -5.93 15.77 8.39
C MET A 70 -6.71 16.25 9.61
N ALA A 71 -6.97 17.55 9.74
CA ALA A 71 -7.83 18.08 10.81
C ALA A 71 -9.25 17.49 10.78
N ALA A 72 -9.81 17.32 9.58
CA ALA A 72 -11.14 16.73 9.40
C ALA A 72 -11.18 15.25 9.83
N ARG A 73 -10.07 14.51 9.73
CA ARG A 73 -10.01 13.08 10.02
C ARG A 73 -9.98 12.73 11.51
N ARG A 74 -9.77 13.70 12.42
CA ARG A 74 -9.72 13.55 13.89
C ARG A 74 -9.03 12.25 14.33
N ARG A 75 -7.71 12.31 14.58
CA ARG A 75 -6.83 11.23 15.11
C ARG A 75 -6.27 10.25 14.07
N ALA A 76 -5.67 10.73 12.98
CA ALA A 76 -4.86 9.88 12.11
C ALA A 76 -3.52 9.59 12.79
N ARG A 77 -3.09 8.32 12.85
CA ARG A 77 -1.78 7.95 13.44
C ARG A 77 -0.65 8.33 12.49
N ALA A 78 0.56 8.50 13.01
CA ALA A 78 1.76 8.90 12.25
C ALA A 78 1.91 8.17 10.89
N GLY A 79 1.97 6.84 10.91
CA GLY A 79 2.07 6.06 9.68
C GLY A 79 0.86 6.15 8.74
N GLU A 80 -0.34 6.46 9.25
CA GLU A 80 -1.53 6.66 8.42
C GLU A 80 -1.48 7.99 7.70
N THR A 81 -0.98 9.04 8.36
CA THR A 81 -0.76 10.35 7.76
C THR A 81 0.24 10.28 6.61
N VAL A 82 1.30 9.47 6.72
CA VAL A 82 2.25 9.25 5.61
C VAL A 82 1.57 8.61 4.40
N PHE A 83 0.74 7.58 4.59
CA PHE A 83 -0.01 6.99 3.48
C PHE A 83 -1.03 7.94 2.87
N TRP A 84 -1.71 8.75 3.68
CA TRP A 84 -2.55 9.82 3.16
C TRP A 84 -1.75 10.85 2.37
N GLY A 85 -0.53 11.16 2.79
CA GLY A 85 0.41 12.00 2.07
C GLY A 85 0.74 11.45 0.69
N LEU A 86 1.10 10.16 0.59
CA LEU A 86 1.36 9.49 -0.70
C LEU A 86 0.15 9.56 -1.65
N ILE A 87 -1.05 9.28 -1.15
CA ILE A 87 -2.30 9.38 -1.94
C ILE A 87 -2.57 10.82 -2.35
N TYR A 88 -2.32 11.78 -1.47
CA TYR A 88 -2.48 13.20 -1.75
C TYR A 88 -1.52 13.65 -2.86
N GLY A 89 -0.27 13.19 -2.82
CA GLY A 89 0.70 13.38 -3.88
C GLY A 89 0.21 12.81 -5.21
N ALA A 90 -0.18 11.53 -5.24
CA ALA A 90 -0.69 10.89 -6.45
C ALA A 90 -1.96 11.56 -7.01
N PHE A 91 -2.86 12.01 -6.14
CA PHE A 91 -4.04 12.80 -6.51
C PHE A 91 -3.62 14.09 -7.21
N TRP A 92 -2.63 14.81 -6.67
CA TRP A 92 -2.11 16.03 -7.29
C TRP A 92 -1.28 15.80 -8.54
N TRP A 93 -0.68 14.62 -8.72
CA TRP A 93 -0.08 14.27 -10.00
C TRP A 93 -1.13 14.13 -11.11
N PHE A 94 -2.26 13.47 -10.81
CA PHE A 94 -3.38 13.36 -11.74
C PHE A 94 -4.05 14.72 -12.00
N LEU A 95 -4.24 15.53 -10.96
CA LEU A 95 -4.90 16.82 -11.11
C LEU A 95 -3.97 17.89 -11.71
N GLY A 96 -2.72 17.96 -11.27
CA GLY A 96 -1.76 18.99 -11.68
C GLY A 96 -1.16 18.72 -13.07
N PRO A 97 -0.06 17.96 -13.18
CA PRO A 97 0.62 17.68 -14.45
C PRO A 97 -0.26 17.07 -15.54
N GLN A 98 -1.14 16.12 -15.21
CA GLN A 98 -1.96 15.45 -16.24
C GLN A 98 -3.16 16.29 -16.71
N THR A 99 -3.71 17.16 -15.86
CA THR A 99 -4.99 17.84 -16.15
C THR A 99 -4.85 19.36 -16.17
N LEU A 100 -4.45 19.99 -15.06
CA LEU A 100 -4.38 21.44 -14.96
C LEU A 100 -3.26 22.05 -15.79
N LEU A 101 -2.07 21.43 -15.84
CA LEU A 101 -0.93 21.99 -16.56
C LEU A 101 -1.22 22.12 -18.08
N PRO A 102 -1.74 21.10 -18.80
CA PRO A 102 -2.14 21.27 -20.19
C PRO A 102 -3.17 22.39 -20.38
N LEU A 103 -4.20 22.45 -19.53
CA LEU A 103 -5.24 23.47 -19.60
C LEU A 103 -4.69 24.89 -19.43
N LEU A 104 -3.81 25.10 -18.44
CA LEU A 104 -3.14 26.39 -18.20
C LEU A 104 -2.25 26.80 -19.37
N LEU A 105 -1.70 25.84 -20.10
CA LEU A 105 -0.88 26.08 -21.30
C LEU A 105 -1.69 26.11 -22.60
N GLY A 106 -3.02 26.01 -22.55
CA GLY A 106 -3.87 25.95 -23.74
C GLY A 106 -3.67 24.70 -24.60
N LYS A 107 -3.12 23.62 -24.02
CA LYS A 107 -2.91 22.32 -24.66
C LYS A 107 -4.08 21.37 -24.35
N PRO A 108 -4.38 20.39 -25.23
CA PRO A 108 -5.38 19.38 -24.94
C PRO A 108 -4.95 18.51 -23.75
N VAL A 109 -5.93 18.11 -22.93
CA VAL A 109 -5.73 17.13 -21.86
C VAL A 109 -5.71 15.73 -22.49
N ALA A 110 -4.68 14.96 -22.18
CA ALA A 110 -4.51 13.60 -22.68
C ALA A 110 -4.45 12.62 -21.51
N TRP A 111 -5.49 11.77 -21.40
CA TRP A 111 -5.61 10.72 -20.38
C TRP A 111 -5.39 9.35 -21.03
N ASP A 112 -4.21 9.18 -21.61
CA ASP A 112 -3.76 7.92 -22.21
C ASP A 112 -2.47 7.42 -21.53
N LEU A 113 -2.12 6.16 -21.82
CA LEU A 113 -0.97 5.51 -21.19
C LEU A 113 0.36 6.19 -21.56
N ALA A 114 0.54 6.62 -22.82
CA ALA A 114 1.78 7.25 -23.27
C ALA A 114 2.04 8.58 -22.55
N SER A 115 0.99 9.39 -22.39
CA SER A 115 1.01 10.63 -21.62
C SER A 115 1.32 10.38 -20.15
N ALA A 116 0.74 9.33 -19.56
CA ALA A 116 1.05 8.93 -18.18
C ALA A 116 2.50 8.49 -18.01
N GLN A 117 3.04 7.71 -18.95
CA GLN A 117 4.43 7.26 -18.96
C GLN A 117 5.43 8.42 -19.09
N ALA A 118 5.14 9.39 -19.96
CA ALA A 118 5.95 10.60 -20.10
C ALA A 118 6.00 11.42 -18.79
N LEU A 119 4.94 11.35 -17.98
CA LEU A 119 4.82 12.05 -16.70
C LEU A 119 5.23 11.20 -15.49
N LEU A 120 5.84 10.03 -15.69
CA LEU A 120 6.36 9.17 -14.62
C LEU A 120 7.37 9.90 -13.69
N PRO A 121 8.32 10.71 -14.20
CA PRO A 121 9.19 11.50 -13.33
C PRO A 121 8.41 12.42 -12.38
N SER A 122 7.36 13.06 -12.90
CA SER A 122 6.50 13.93 -12.10
C SER A 122 5.71 13.14 -11.06
N LEU A 123 5.28 11.91 -11.36
CA LEU A 123 4.60 11.03 -10.40
C LEU A 123 5.52 10.75 -9.20
N MET A 124 6.76 10.36 -9.45
CA MET A 124 7.74 10.09 -8.38
C MET A 124 7.96 11.32 -7.50
N GLY A 125 8.09 12.49 -8.12
CA GLY A 125 8.21 13.76 -7.40
C GLY A 125 6.98 14.13 -6.57
N HIS A 126 5.77 13.86 -7.07
CA HIS A 126 4.54 14.07 -6.31
C HIS A 126 4.38 13.07 -5.16
N LEU A 127 4.78 11.82 -5.35
CA LEU A 127 4.81 10.82 -4.27
C LEU A 127 5.83 11.22 -3.20
N LEU A 128 7.01 11.70 -3.59
CA LEU A 128 8.01 12.26 -2.66
C LEU A 128 7.48 13.47 -1.91
N TYR A 129 6.87 14.44 -2.62
CA TYR A 129 6.19 15.59 -2.01
C TYR A 129 5.19 15.14 -0.95
N GLY A 130 4.28 14.23 -1.32
CA GLY A 130 3.25 13.71 -0.44
C GLY A 130 3.80 13.00 0.79
N ALA A 131 4.81 12.14 0.62
CA ALA A 131 5.46 11.43 1.72
C ALA A 131 6.14 12.40 2.70
N VAL A 132 6.93 13.35 2.20
CA VAL A 132 7.64 14.34 3.02
C VAL A 132 6.66 15.29 3.71
N THR A 133 5.61 15.75 3.03
CA THR A 133 4.54 16.54 3.65
C THR A 133 3.83 15.74 4.75
N GLY A 134 3.55 14.45 4.54
CA GLY A 134 2.98 13.59 5.57
C GLY A 134 3.88 13.46 6.80
N ILE A 135 5.18 13.21 6.60
CA ILE A 135 6.19 13.08 7.67
C ILE A 135 6.37 14.40 8.42
N ALA A 136 6.54 15.52 7.70
CA ALA A 136 6.71 16.84 8.30
C ALA A 136 5.49 17.24 9.13
N PHE A 137 4.28 16.94 8.64
CA PHE A 137 3.04 17.23 9.37
C PHE A 137 2.96 16.43 10.67
N VAL A 138 3.36 15.16 10.60
CA VAL A 138 3.46 14.26 11.75
C VAL A 138 4.45 14.83 12.77
N VAL A 139 5.64 15.24 12.38
CA VAL A 139 6.64 15.85 13.28
C VAL A 139 6.13 17.16 13.90
N LEU A 140 5.51 18.05 13.11
CA LEU A 140 5.02 19.34 13.62
C LEU A 140 3.85 19.20 14.60
N GLN A 141 3.07 18.11 14.49
CA GLN A 141 1.90 17.85 15.35
C GLN A 141 2.21 16.85 16.49
N GLN A 142 3.46 16.40 16.64
CA GLN A 142 3.81 15.36 17.62
C GLN A 142 3.63 15.82 19.06
N ASP A 143 3.87 17.11 19.34
CA ASP A 143 3.82 17.69 20.69
C ASP A 143 2.41 18.18 21.05
N THR A 144 1.52 18.33 20.06
CA THR A 144 0.14 18.78 20.25
C THR A 144 -0.83 17.62 20.47
N ASP A 145 -0.44 16.38 20.11
CA ASP A 145 -1.26 15.18 20.33
C ASP A 145 -0.70 14.28 21.46
N PRO A 146 -1.34 14.25 22.64
CA PRO A 146 -0.92 13.38 23.76
C PRO A 146 -1.04 11.87 23.46
N LEU A 147 -1.62 11.47 22.32
CA LEU A 147 -1.71 10.08 21.86
C LEU A 147 -0.63 9.70 20.85
N TRP A 148 0.40 10.54 20.68
CA TRP A 148 1.55 10.23 19.84
C TRP A 148 2.15 8.86 20.18
N TYR A 149 2.28 8.01 19.16
CA TYR A 149 2.89 6.70 19.32
C TYR A 149 4.39 6.87 19.55
N LYS A 150 4.83 6.68 20.80
CA LYS A 150 6.24 6.54 21.13
C LYS A 150 6.62 5.06 21.07
N PRO A 151 7.41 4.64 20.06
CA PRO A 151 7.80 3.24 19.94
C PRO A 151 8.68 2.85 21.14
N SER A 152 8.40 1.69 21.72
CA SER A 152 9.28 1.14 22.75
C SER A 152 10.58 0.65 22.13
N ARG A 153 11.68 0.65 22.89
CA ARG A 153 12.96 0.06 22.48
C ARG A 153 12.79 -1.34 21.90
N ASN A 154 11.94 -2.15 22.53
CA ASN A 154 11.64 -3.52 22.08
C ASN A 154 10.89 -3.55 20.73
N SER A 155 10.04 -2.57 20.44
CA SER A 155 9.40 -2.44 19.12
C SER A 155 10.44 -2.18 18.04
N VAL A 156 11.38 -1.26 18.30
CA VAL A 156 12.46 -0.91 17.37
C VAL A 156 13.39 -2.10 17.13
N LEU A 157 13.78 -2.82 18.18
CA LEU A 157 14.61 -4.03 18.05
C LEU A 157 13.93 -5.12 17.21
N ARG A 158 12.62 -5.34 17.40
CA ARG A 158 11.85 -6.28 16.55
C ARG A 158 11.81 -5.81 15.09
N GLY A 159 11.68 -4.51 14.88
CA GLY A 159 11.69 -3.89 13.55
C GLY A 159 13.02 -4.13 12.85
N LEU A 160 14.13 -3.77 13.51
CA LEU A 160 15.49 -4.00 13.02
C LEU A 160 15.74 -5.48 12.72
N PHE A 161 15.35 -6.38 13.62
CA PHE A 161 15.51 -7.82 13.41
C PHE A 161 14.70 -8.32 12.21
N ALA A 162 13.41 -7.95 12.14
CA ALA A 162 12.56 -8.34 11.01
C ALA A 162 13.09 -7.78 9.67
N GLY A 163 13.57 -6.54 9.71
CA GLY A 163 14.25 -5.85 8.62
C GLY A 163 15.49 -6.57 8.14
N LEU A 164 16.37 -6.97 9.07
CA LEU A 164 17.58 -7.72 8.74
C LEU A 164 17.26 -9.09 8.12
N VAL A 165 16.31 -9.83 8.69
CA VAL A 165 15.92 -11.16 8.18
C VAL A 165 15.45 -11.07 6.73
N PHE A 166 14.48 -10.21 6.44
CA PHE A 166 13.96 -10.09 5.08
C PHE A 166 14.91 -9.35 4.14
N GLY A 167 15.69 -8.40 4.65
CA GLY A 167 16.75 -7.73 3.90
C GLY A 167 17.78 -8.75 3.39
N LEU A 168 18.26 -9.65 4.26
CA LEU A 168 19.20 -10.69 3.84
C LEU A 168 18.57 -11.70 2.86
N LEU A 169 17.31 -12.12 3.11
CA LEU A 169 16.61 -13.06 2.22
C LEU A 169 16.39 -12.51 0.81
N LEU A 170 16.26 -11.19 0.67
CA LEU A 170 15.91 -10.52 -0.58
C LEU A 170 17.10 -9.76 -1.20
N GLY A 171 18.29 -9.84 -0.61
CA GLY A 171 19.49 -9.16 -1.11
C GLY A 171 19.51 -7.64 -0.87
N LEU A 172 18.74 -7.15 0.11
CA LEU A 172 18.55 -5.74 0.48
C LEU A 172 18.92 -5.51 1.97
N PRO A 173 20.17 -5.75 2.40
CA PRO A 173 20.51 -5.85 3.82
C PRO A 173 20.40 -4.50 4.57
N TRP A 174 20.89 -3.41 3.99
CA TRP A 174 20.89 -2.11 4.66
C TRP A 174 19.53 -1.43 4.55
N GLU A 175 18.86 -1.58 3.41
CA GLU A 175 17.50 -1.13 3.15
C GLU A 175 16.54 -1.86 4.10
N GLY A 176 16.72 -3.18 4.25
CA GLY A 176 15.96 -3.99 5.19
C GLY A 176 16.09 -3.50 6.62
N LEU A 177 17.30 -3.21 7.10
CA LEU A 177 17.52 -2.65 8.44
C LEU A 177 16.81 -1.31 8.64
N LEU A 178 16.98 -0.37 7.69
CA LEU A 178 16.37 0.95 7.79
C LEU A 178 14.83 0.90 7.67
N ALA A 179 14.32 0.06 6.76
CA ALA A 179 12.89 -0.19 6.60
C ALA A 179 12.30 -0.86 7.85
N GLY A 180 13.03 -1.79 8.47
CA GLY A 180 12.63 -2.42 9.72
C GLY A 180 12.51 -1.43 10.88
N ALA A 181 13.51 -0.56 11.04
CA ALA A 181 13.48 0.52 12.02
C ALA A 181 12.33 1.50 11.72
N GLY A 182 12.22 1.98 10.48
CA GLY A 182 11.17 2.90 10.05
C GLY A 182 9.77 2.33 10.27
N TYR A 183 9.56 1.05 10.00
CA TYR A 183 8.28 0.38 10.25
C TYR A 183 7.92 0.44 11.74
N ALA A 184 8.88 0.11 12.62
CA ALA A 184 8.66 0.15 14.06
C ALA A 184 8.45 1.57 14.61
N LEU A 185 9.00 2.60 13.97
CA LEU A 185 8.80 4.00 14.35
C LEU A 185 7.41 4.50 13.94
N LEU A 186 6.94 4.11 12.76
CA LEU A 186 5.70 4.63 12.17
C LEU A 186 4.46 3.86 12.60
N PHE A 187 4.60 2.55 12.88
CA PHE A 187 3.46 1.66 13.01
C PHE A 187 3.42 0.94 14.37
N PRO A 188 2.33 1.12 15.14
CA PRO A 188 2.11 0.32 16.34
C PRO A 188 1.72 -1.11 15.98
N ALA A 189 1.78 -2.00 16.98
CA ALA A 189 1.31 -3.37 16.83
C ALA A 189 -0.16 -3.44 16.41
N GLU A 190 -0.45 -4.30 15.43
CA GLU A 190 -1.81 -4.56 14.94
C GLU A 190 -2.00 -6.05 14.58
N ASN A 191 -3.16 -6.40 14.01
CA ASN A 191 -3.40 -7.77 13.54
C ASN A 191 -2.63 -8.07 12.24
N THR A 192 -2.25 -9.32 12.06
CA THR A 192 -1.39 -9.76 10.95
C THR A 192 -1.92 -9.41 9.55
N GLY A 193 -3.23 -9.57 9.26
CA GLY A 193 -3.76 -9.25 7.91
C GLY A 193 -3.62 -7.78 7.52
N PRO A 194 -4.11 -6.84 8.34
CA PRO A 194 -3.85 -5.41 8.16
C PRO A 194 -2.37 -5.05 8.09
N ALA A 195 -1.53 -5.64 8.96
CA ALA A 195 -0.09 -5.44 8.95
C ALA A 195 0.52 -5.90 7.62
N LEU A 196 0.09 -7.04 7.08
CA LEU A 196 0.54 -7.57 5.78
C LEU A 196 0.28 -6.57 4.65
N VAL A 197 -0.96 -6.07 4.55
CA VAL A 197 -1.35 -5.08 3.53
C VAL A 197 -0.58 -3.78 3.72
N ARG A 198 -0.41 -3.34 4.96
CA ARG A 198 0.38 -2.16 5.29
C ARG A 198 1.84 -2.32 4.88
N GLY A 199 2.43 -3.46 5.21
CA GLY A 199 3.79 -3.83 4.85
C GLY A 199 3.98 -3.85 3.34
N THR A 200 3.03 -4.39 2.58
CA THR A 200 3.03 -4.38 1.11
C THR A 200 3.13 -2.95 0.57
N VAL A 201 2.27 -2.05 1.04
CA VAL A 201 2.26 -0.63 0.65
C VAL A 201 3.52 0.10 1.11
N TYR A 202 3.98 -0.17 2.33
CA TYR A 202 5.20 0.38 2.90
C TYR A 202 6.44 -0.04 2.09
N GLY A 203 6.51 -1.30 1.69
CA GLY A 203 7.55 -1.85 0.84
C GLY A 203 7.62 -1.12 -0.51
N PHE A 204 6.48 -0.93 -1.17
CA PHE A 204 6.42 -0.14 -2.40
C PHE A 204 6.92 1.30 -2.21
N ALA A 205 6.54 1.95 -1.10
CA ALA A 205 7.05 3.29 -0.80
C ALA A 205 8.58 3.29 -0.61
N TRP A 206 9.14 2.22 -0.04
CA TRP A 206 10.59 2.02 0.08
C TRP A 206 11.28 1.76 -1.24
N TRP A 207 10.64 1.10 -2.20
CA TRP A 207 11.20 0.96 -3.55
C TRP A 207 11.41 2.34 -4.20
N ILE A 208 10.41 3.22 -4.12
CA ILE A 208 10.53 4.59 -4.64
C ILE A 208 11.60 5.37 -3.86
N PHE A 209 11.56 5.31 -2.53
CA PHE A 209 12.45 6.11 -1.69
C PHE A 209 13.90 5.63 -1.69
N ALA A 210 14.15 4.34 -1.47
CA ALA A 210 15.51 3.79 -1.42
C ALA A 210 16.05 3.56 -2.83
N ALA A 211 15.47 2.62 -3.58
CA ALA A 211 16.05 2.18 -4.85
C ALA A 211 15.99 3.26 -5.94
N LEU A 212 14.86 3.96 -6.09
CA LEU A 212 14.73 4.95 -7.17
C LEU A 212 15.23 6.35 -6.81
N THR A 213 15.48 6.65 -5.53
CA THR A 213 15.82 8.02 -5.10
C THR A 213 17.12 8.09 -4.31
N VAL A 214 17.17 7.49 -3.12
CA VAL A 214 18.30 7.65 -2.20
C VAL A 214 19.55 6.95 -2.75
N GLU A 215 19.43 5.73 -3.26
CA GLU A 215 20.58 4.97 -3.77
C GLU A 215 21.24 5.67 -4.98
N PRO A 216 20.50 6.09 -6.04
CA PRO A 216 21.09 6.87 -7.13
C PRO A 216 21.74 8.18 -6.67
N LEU A 217 21.14 8.88 -5.71
CA LEU A 217 21.71 10.13 -5.18
C LEU A 217 22.97 9.90 -4.34
N LEU A 218 22.99 8.84 -3.52
CA LEU A 218 24.11 8.54 -2.63
C LEU A 218 25.32 7.96 -3.38
N PHE A 219 25.09 7.08 -4.35
CA PHE A 219 26.18 6.32 -4.98
C PHE A 219 26.53 6.82 -6.38
N ASN A 220 25.57 7.37 -7.12
CA ASN A 220 25.76 7.76 -8.51
C ASN A 220 25.68 9.28 -8.73
N VAL A 221 25.22 10.04 -7.73
CA VAL A 221 24.97 11.50 -7.82
C VAL A 221 24.06 11.86 -9.01
N THR A 222 23.14 10.96 -9.34
CA THR A 222 22.18 11.11 -10.45
C THR A 222 20.77 10.80 -9.96
N LEU A 223 19.77 11.36 -10.64
CA LEU A 223 18.38 11.00 -10.43
C LEU A 223 17.70 10.87 -11.80
N ASP A 224 17.34 9.64 -12.18
CA ASP A 224 16.63 9.35 -13.41
C ASP A 224 15.34 8.60 -13.09
N TRP A 225 14.22 9.33 -13.16
CA TRP A 225 12.88 8.76 -13.01
C TRP A 225 12.15 8.61 -14.35
N SER A 226 12.90 8.61 -15.47
CA SER A 226 12.33 8.31 -16.77
C SER A 226 11.68 6.93 -16.75
N GLN A 227 10.70 6.74 -17.65
CA GLN A 227 10.02 5.45 -17.77
C GLN A 227 11.02 4.32 -18.05
N GLN A 228 12.05 4.58 -18.87
CA GLN A 228 13.07 3.60 -19.21
C GLN A 228 13.93 3.20 -17.99
N ALA A 229 14.32 4.17 -17.14
CA ALA A 229 15.06 3.90 -15.92
C ALA A 229 14.19 3.12 -14.91
N ALA A 230 12.96 3.59 -14.68
CA ALA A 230 12.02 2.91 -13.79
C ALA A 230 11.70 1.47 -14.25
N ALA A 231 11.62 1.23 -15.56
CA ALA A 231 11.44 -0.11 -16.13
C ALA A 231 12.67 -1.01 -15.90
N ARG A 232 13.89 -0.46 -15.99
CA ARG A 232 15.13 -1.19 -15.68
C ARG A 232 15.15 -1.66 -14.22
N ASP A 233 14.73 -0.79 -13.31
CA ASP A 233 14.75 -1.05 -11.87
C ASP A 233 13.45 -1.68 -11.35
N ALA A 234 12.49 -1.96 -12.23
CA ALA A 234 11.23 -2.61 -11.88
C ALA A 234 11.43 -4.01 -11.28
N HIS A 235 12.57 -4.66 -11.57
CA HIS A 235 12.94 -5.96 -10.99
C HIS A 235 13.07 -5.94 -9.46
N LEU A 236 13.31 -4.77 -8.86
CA LEU A 236 13.38 -4.61 -7.41
C LEU A 236 12.00 -4.49 -6.76
N LEU A 237 10.97 -4.08 -7.51
CA LEU A 237 9.64 -3.79 -6.95
C LEU A 237 9.05 -5.00 -6.19
N PRO A 238 9.02 -6.23 -6.75
CA PRO A 238 8.54 -7.39 -6.00
C PRO A 238 9.35 -7.64 -4.72
N ALA A 239 10.67 -7.47 -4.77
CA ALA A 239 11.54 -7.64 -3.59
C ALA A 239 11.15 -6.66 -2.48
N TYR A 240 11.00 -5.37 -2.78
CA TYR A 240 10.59 -4.37 -1.78
C TYR A 240 9.17 -4.61 -1.24
N VAL A 241 8.22 -5.01 -2.10
CA VAL A 241 6.86 -5.37 -1.66
C VAL A 241 6.90 -6.54 -0.67
N LEU A 242 7.66 -7.59 -0.98
CA LEU A 242 7.85 -8.74 -0.10
C LEU A 242 8.62 -8.39 1.17
N LEU A 243 9.63 -7.51 1.09
CA LEU A 243 10.40 -7.00 2.22
C LEU A 243 9.47 -6.33 3.22
N GLY A 244 8.67 -5.35 2.77
CA GLY A 244 7.75 -4.62 3.64
C GLY A 244 6.68 -5.53 4.24
N ALA A 245 6.09 -6.42 3.44
CA ALA A 245 5.12 -7.42 3.89
C ALA A 245 5.72 -8.35 4.96
N GLY A 246 6.91 -8.87 4.72
CA GLY A 246 7.65 -9.75 5.62
C GLY A 246 8.01 -9.07 6.94
N ILE A 247 8.55 -7.83 6.88
CA ILE A 247 8.85 -7.01 8.05
C ILE A 247 7.60 -6.85 8.92
N ALA A 248 6.48 -6.46 8.32
CA ALA A 248 5.24 -6.21 9.04
C ALA A 248 4.68 -7.45 9.73
N VAL A 249 4.69 -8.59 9.04
CA VAL A 249 4.23 -9.88 9.58
C VAL A 249 5.14 -10.34 10.72
N LEU A 250 6.45 -10.35 10.50
CA LEU A 250 7.41 -10.84 11.49
C LEU A 250 7.48 -9.92 12.71
N HIS A 251 7.46 -8.60 12.52
CA HIS A 251 7.34 -7.62 13.62
C HIS A 251 6.10 -7.89 14.48
N THR A 252 4.96 -8.11 13.83
CA THR A 252 3.69 -8.44 14.50
C THR A 252 3.80 -9.75 15.28
N TRP A 253 4.34 -10.80 14.67
CA TRP A 253 4.46 -12.12 15.29
C TRP A 253 5.42 -12.14 16.46
N LEU A 254 6.58 -11.49 16.35
CA LEU A 254 7.50 -11.30 17.47
C LEU A 254 6.85 -10.50 18.61
N GLY A 255 6.01 -9.52 18.27
CA GLY A 255 5.22 -8.78 19.24
C GLY A 255 4.21 -9.66 19.98
N LEU A 256 3.52 -10.54 19.26
CA LEU A 256 2.57 -11.50 19.84
C LEU A 256 3.28 -12.54 20.71
N LEU A 257 4.38 -13.12 20.21
CA LEU A 257 5.19 -14.10 20.92
C LEU A 257 5.72 -13.53 22.23
N ALA A 258 6.27 -12.31 22.20
CA ALA A 258 6.76 -11.67 23.41
C ALA A 258 5.65 -11.37 24.43
N LYS A 259 4.44 -11.03 23.99
CA LYS A 259 3.28 -10.89 24.90
C LYS A 259 2.90 -12.23 25.53
N VAL A 260 2.94 -13.32 24.76
CA VAL A 260 2.63 -14.67 25.26
C VAL A 260 3.69 -15.17 26.25
N LEU A 261 4.97 -14.93 25.97
CA LEU A 261 6.07 -15.44 26.79
C LEU A 261 6.34 -14.62 28.06
N PHE A 262 6.07 -13.32 28.05
CA PHE A 262 6.52 -12.40 29.11
C PHE A 262 5.39 -11.61 29.77
N THR A 263 4.11 -11.90 29.49
CA THR A 263 2.98 -11.26 30.18
C THR A 263 2.17 -12.30 30.94
N ASP A 264 2.19 -12.24 32.26
CA ASP A 264 1.47 -13.16 33.16
C ASP A 264 -0.06 -12.92 33.20
N ASP A 265 -0.61 -12.16 32.24
CA ASP A 265 -2.03 -11.88 32.18
C ASP A 265 -2.79 -13.10 31.61
N ILE A 266 -3.27 -13.93 32.52
CA ILE A 266 -4.10 -15.12 32.27
C ILE A 266 -5.37 -14.79 31.47
N ARG A 267 -5.79 -13.51 31.38
CA ARG A 267 -6.92 -13.05 30.57
C ARG A 267 -6.56 -12.89 29.08
N MET A 268 -5.28 -12.87 28.73
CA MET A 268 -4.80 -12.76 27.33
C MET A 268 -4.71 -14.11 26.61
N VAL A 269 -4.84 -15.24 27.31
CA VAL A 269 -5.16 -16.52 26.68
C VAL A 269 -6.58 -16.40 26.13
N ARG A 270 -6.71 -16.03 24.85
CA ARG A 270 -7.99 -15.78 24.18
C ARG A 270 -9.03 -16.83 24.58
N THR A 271 -10.00 -16.42 25.38
CA THR A 271 -11.22 -17.18 25.69
C THR A 271 -12.19 -17.19 24.51
N GLU A 272 -11.71 -17.44 23.29
CA GLU A 272 -12.56 -18.04 22.27
C GLU A 272 -12.03 -19.45 22.07
N ALA A 273 -12.61 -20.39 22.81
CA ALA A 273 -12.33 -21.80 22.62
C ALA A 273 -12.29 -22.13 21.13
N ALA A 274 -11.24 -22.83 20.70
CA ALA A 274 -11.21 -23.55 19.44
C ALA A 274 -12.50 -24.38 19.34
N GLY A 275 -13.48 -23.87 18.60
CA GLY A 275 -14.85 -24.35 18.63
C GLY A 275 -15.59 -23.96 17.37
N LYS A 276 -16.91 -24.19 17.33
CA LYS A 276 -17.79 -24.04 16.15
C LYS A 276 -17.62 -22.71 15.38
N ARG A 277 -17.22 -21.62 16.06
CA ARG A 277 -16.99 -20.29 15.43
C ARG A 277 -15.70 -20.22 14.61
N GLY A 278 -14.62 -20.87 15.04
CA GLY A 278 -13.37 -20.95 14.29
C GLY A 278 -13.55 -21.80 13.04
N LEU A 279 -14.14 -23.00 13.19
CA LEU A 279 -14.47 -23.90 12.08
C LEU A 279 -15.39 -23.24 11.04
N ARG A 280 -16.40 -22.47 11.47
CA ARG A 280 -17.26 -21.70 10.55
C ARG A 280 -16.49 -20.62 9.80
N ALA A 281 -15.57 -19.90 10.45
CA ALA A 281 -14.75 -18.91 9.77
C ALA A 281 -13.86 -19.54 8.70
N LEU A 282 -13.25 -20.70 9.00
CA LEU A 282 -12.47 -21.46 8.01
C LEU A 282 -13.37 -21.95 6.86
N GLY A 283 -14.55 -22.48 7.15
CA GLY A 283 -15.53 -22.89 6.14
C GLY A 283 -15.99 -21.73 5.24
N TYR A 284 -16.23 -20.55 5.82
CA TYR A 284 -16.53 -19.34 5.04
C TYR A 284 -15.34 -18.91 4.19
N GLY A 285 -14.12 -19.01 4.73
CA GLY A 285 -12.88 -18.79 4.00
C GLY A 285 -12.80 -19.68 2.76
N ALA A 286 -12.96 -21.01 2.93
CA ALA A 286 -12.94 -21.97 1.84
C ALA A 286 -14.02 -21.67 0.78
N LEU A 287 -15.28 -21.44 1.19
CA LEU A 287 -16.38 -21.10 0.27
C LEU A 287 -16.13 -19.80 -0.49
N SER A 288 -15.62 -18.77 0.20
CA SER A 288 -15.25 -17.51 -0.45
C SER A 288 -14.04 -17.68 -1.38
N GLY A 289 -13.12 -18.58 -1.04
CA GLY A 289 -12.00 -18.99 -1.88
C GLY A 289 -12.47 -19.62 -3.17
N ILE A 290 -13.43 -20.55 -3.12
CA ILE A 290 -14.07 -21.12 -4.32
C ILE A 290 -14.70 -20.02 -5.17
N ALA A 291 -15.47 -19.12 -4.56
CA ALA A 291 -16.11 -18.03 -5.30
C ALA A 291 -15.09 -17.13 -6.01
N GLY A 292 -14.02 -16.73 -5.33
CA GLY A 292 -12.92 -15.99 -5.95
C GLY A 292 -12.20 -16.81 -7.03
N GLY A 293 -11.95 -18.09 -6.79
CA GLY A 293 -11.30 -19.00 -7.72
C GLY A 293 -12.08 -19.15 -9.01
N LEU A 294 -13.40 -19.26 -8.94
CA LEU A 294 -14.29 -19.32 -10.10
C LEU A 294 -14.27 -18.02 -10.91
N VAL A 295 -14.21 -16.86 -10.26
CA VAL A 295 -14.03 -15.58 -10.96
C VAL A 295 -12.68 -15.54 -11.68
N PHE A 296 -11.60 -15.99 -11.03
CA PHE A 296 -10.27 -16.05 -11.64
C PHE A 296 -10.19 -17.11 -12.76
N THR A 297 -10.98 -18.18 -12.67
CA THR A 297 -11.07 -19.22 -13.73
C THR A 297 -11.46 -18.60 -15.07
N VAL A 298 -12.32 -17.56 -15.09
CA VAL A 298 -12.67 -16.85 -16.34
C VAL A 298 -11.44 -16.24 -16.99
N VAL A 299 -10.59 -15.54 -16.22
CA VAL A 299 -9.35 -14.93 -16.73
C VAL A 299 -8.38 -16.01 -17.20
N MET A 300 -8.19 -17.08 -16.40
CA MET A 300 -7.29 -18.18 -16.77
C MET A 300 -7.74 -18.91 -18.03
N ALA A 301 -9.05 -19.09 -18.23
CA ALA A 301 -9.59 -19.73 -19.42
C ALA A 301 -9.35 -18.90 -20.69
N ILE A 302 -9.44 -17.56 -20.57
CA ILE A 302 -9.18 -16.63 -21.68
C ILE A 302 -7.69 -16.62 -22.04
N VAL A 303 -6.80 -16.67 -21.05
CA VAL A 303 -5.34 -16.57 -21.25
C VAL A 303 -4.68 -17.94 -21.50
N GLY A 304 -5.35 -19.05 -21.17
CA GLY A 304 -4.85 -20.41 -21.41
C GLY A 304 -3.87 -20.92 -20.33
N GLU A 305 -4.02 -20.46 -19.08
CA GLU A 305 -3.02 -20.69 -18.01
C GLU A 305 -3.21 -21.98 -17.19
N PHE A 306 -4.24 -22.78 -17.45
CA PHE A 306 -4.49 -23.99 -16.66
C PHE A 306 -3.36 -25.01 -16.78
N SER A 307 -2.82 -25.21 -17.98
CA SER A 307 -1.67 -26.08 -18.19
C SER A 307 -0.44 -25.62 -17.40
N LEU A 308 -0.18 -24.31 -17.24
CA LEU A 308 0.89 -23.78 -16.39
C LEU A 308 0.68 -24.15 -14.92
N VAL A 309 -0.55 -24.00 -14.42
CA VAL A 309 -0.89 -24.36 -13.04
C VAL A 309 -0.78 -25.87 -12.80
N ALA A 310 -1.18 -26.69 -13.78
CA ALA A 310 -1.07 -28.15 -13.72
C ALA A 310 0.39 -28.63 -13.56
N ARG A 311 1.36 -27.88 -14.12
CA ARG A 311 2.79 -28.23 -14.01
C ARG A 311 3.31 -28.25 -12.58
N MET A 312 2.68 -27.52 -11.65
CA MET A 312 3.06 -27.56 -10.22
C MET A 312 2.93 -28.96 -9.61
N VAL A 313 2.13 -29.83 -10.20
CA VAL A 313 1.95 -31.23 -9.79
C VAL A 313 2.39 -32.23 -10.87
N GLY A 314 3.22 -31.78 -11.82
CA GLY A 314 3.76 -32.62 -12.89
C GLY A 314 2.74 -33.02 -13.98
N SER A 315 1.64 -32.27 -14.12
CA SER A 315 0.60 -32.55 -15.13
C SER A 315 0.56 -31.48 -16.22
N HIS A 316 0.04 -31.84 -17.39
CA HIS A 316 -0.25 -30.92 -18.51
C HIS A 316 -1.74 -30.78 -18.82
N SER A 317 -2.61 -31.43 -18.04
CA SER A 317 -4.06 -31.40 -18.26
C SER A 317 -4.69 -30.13 -17.71
N ASP A 318 -5.47 -29.42 -18.53
CA ASP A 318 -6.21 -28.23 -18.10
C ASP A 318 -7.21 -28.53 -16.98
N VAL A 319 -7.80 -29.73 -16.97
CA VAL A 319 -8.72 -30.17 -15.90
C VAL A 319 -7.95 -30.30 -14.58
N VAL A 320 -6.75 -30.88 -14.61
CA VAL A 320 -5.88 -30.95 -13.42
C VAL A 320 -5.48 -29.54 -12.98
N GLY A 321 -5.12 -28.66 -13.91
CA GLY A 321 -4.82 -27.26 -13.64
C GLY A 321 -5.96 -26.52 -12.95
N PHE A 322 -7.19 -26.71 -13.44
CA PHE A 322 -8.40 -26.15 -12.82
C PHE A 322 -8.61 -26.69 -11.40
N VAL A 323 -8.45 -28.00 -11.17
CA VAL A 323 -8.59 -28.60 -9.83
C VAL A 323 -7.53 -28.05 -8.87
N VAL A 324 -6.27 -27.97 -9.30
CA VAL A 324 -5.17 -27.40 -8.51
C VAL A 324 -5.45 -25.94 -8.18
N HIS A 325 -5.92 -25.15 -9.16
CA HIS A 325 -6.35 -23.77 -8.96
C HIS A 325 -7.46 -23.66 -7.89
N MET A 326 -8.49 -24.52 -7.94
CA MET A 326 -9.56 -24.53 -6.92
C MET A 326 -9.06 -24.92 -5.52
N VAL A 327 -8.07 -25.80 -5.42
CA VAL A 327 -7.45 -26.16 -4.14
C VAL A 327 -6.67 -24.98 -3.58
N ILE A 328 -5.85 -24.33 -4.41
CA ILE A 328 -5.09 -23.13 -4.02
C ILE A 328 -6.06 -22.02 -3.59
N ALA A 329 -7.10 -21.76 -4.38
CA ALA A 329 -8.13 -20.77 -4.06
C ALA A 329 -8.78 -21.01 -2.69
N GLN A 330 -9.06 -22.26 -2.31
CA GLN A 330 -9.59 -22.58 -0.98
C GLN A 330 -8.57 -22.34 0.13
N ILE A 331 -7.31 -22.75 -0.06
CA ILE A 331 -6.23 -22.51 0.91
C ILE A 331 -6.08 -21.01 1.15
N LEU A 332 -6.03 -20.23 0.07
CA LEU A 332 -5.93 -18.77 0.14
C LEU A 332 -7.15 -18.12 0.79
N GLY A 333 -8.35 -18.65 0.52
CA GLY A 333 -9.58 -18.19 1.16
C GLY A 333 -9.60 -18.48 2.66
N VAL A 334 -9.11 -19.63 3.08
CA VAL A 334 -8.93 -19.98 4.50
C VAL A 334 -7.92 -19.05 5.17
N SER A 335 -6.77 -18.79 4.56
CA SER A 335 -5.78 -17.85 5.12
C SER A 335 -6.32 -16.42 5.17
N TYR A 336 -7.13 -15.99 4.19
CA TYR A 336 -7.83 -14.71 4.28
C TYR A 336 -8.75 -14.64 5.50
N ALA A 337 -9.54 -15.68 5.74
CA ALA A 337 -10.41 -15.75 6.91
C ALA A 337 -9.63 -15.66 8.23
N VAL A 338 -8.44 -16.28 8.32
CA VAL A 338 -7.57 -16.19 9.49
C VAL A 338 -7.01 -14.78 9.66
N LEU A 339 -6.55 -14.15 8.57
CA LEU A 339 -5.86 -12.86 8.58
C LEU A 339 -6.79 -11.65 8.77
N PHE A 340 -7.99 -11.71 8.19
CA PHE A 340 -8.90 -10.56 8.07
C PHE A 340 -10.24 -10.74 8.81
N ARG A 341 -10.35 -11.75 9.68
CA ARG A 341 -11.56 -11.99 10.50
C ARG A 341 -12.04 -10.71 11.19
N ARG A 342 -13.31 -10.33 11.02
CA ARG A 342 -13.94 -9.13 11.60
C ARG A 342 -13.28 -7.80 11.21
N ARG A 343 -12.54 -7.74 10.10
CA ARG A 343 -11.96 -6.49 9.56
C ARG A 343 -12.80 -5.87 8.44
N SER A 344 -13.82 -6.58 7.96
CA SER A 344 -14.73 -6.10 6.93
C SER A 344 -16.05 -5.69 7.57
N PHE A 345 -16.31 -4.39 7.66
CA PHE A 345 -17.53 -3.85 8.29
C PHE A 345 -18.69 -3.70 7.29
N ASP A 346 -18.40 -3.66 5.99
CA ASP A 346 -19.34 -3.56 4.88
C ASP A 346 -18.72 -4.18 3.61
N LEU A 347 -19.49 -4.19 2.53
CA LEU A 347 -19.05 -4.77 1.26
C LEU A 347 -17.79 -4.07 0.71
N THR A 348 -17.73 -2.75 0.78
CA THR A 348 -16.59 -1.94 0.30
C THR A 348 -15.30 -2.31 1.03
N SER A 349 -15.34 -2.45 2.35
CA SER A 349 -14.18 -2.89 3.12
C SER A 349 -13.80 -4.34 2.86
N GLY A 350 -14.78 -5.23 2.64
CA GLY A 350 -14.53 -6.60 2.18
C GLY A 350 -13.74 -6.60 0.86
N ILE A 351 -14.23 -5.85 -0.13
CA ILE A 351 -13.57 -5.70 -1.43
C ILE A 351 -12.19 -5.07 -1.29
N GLY A 352 -12.02 -4.00 -0.51
CA GLY A 352 -10.74 -3.31 -0.34
C GLY A 352 -9.64 -4.19 0.28
N TRP A 353 -9.96 -4.92 1.35
CA TRP A 353 -9.04 -5.92 1.92
C TRP A 353 -8.79 -7.07 0.96
N GLY A 354 -9.83 -7.52 0.27
CA GLY A 354 -9.76 -8.57 -0.74
C GLY A 354 -8.80 -8.23 -1.89
N LEU A 355 -8.97 -7.06 -2.51
CA LEU A 355 -8.10 -6.54 -3.57
C LEU A 355 -6.65 -6.46 -3.11
N SER A 356 -6.42 -5.93 -1.90
CA SER A 356 -5.07 -5.81 -1.35
C SER A 356 -4.40 -7.16 -1.13
N TYR A 357 -5.18 -8.15 -0.68
CA TYR A 357 -4.74 -9.52 -0.51
C TYR A 357 -4.48 -10.22 -1.85
N GLY A 358 -5.32 -9.98 -2.85
CA GLY A 358 -5.13 -10.44 -4.22
C GLY A 358 -3.84 -9.90 -4.83
N PHE A 359 -3.59 -8.59 -4.73
CA PHE A 359 -2.34 -7.97 -5.16
C PHE A 359 -1.11 -8.60 -4.49
N PHE A 360 -1.16 -8.79 -3.17
CA PHE A 360 -0.08 -9.47 -2.45
C PHE A 360 0.18 -10.88 -3.01
N TRP A 361 -0.86 -11.67 -3.28
CA TRP A 361 -0.72 -13.00 -3.87
C TRP A 361 -0.33 -13.01 -5.34
N TRP A 362 -0.55 -11.94 -6.09
CA TRP A 362 0.05 -11.81 -7.41
C TRP A 362 1.58 -11.72 -7.30
N VAL A 363 2.09 -10.89 -6.38
CA VAL A 363 3.54 -10.77 -6.15
C VAL A 363 4.13 -12.06 -5.56
N LEU A 364 3.58 -12.54 -4.45
CA LEU A 364 4.12 -13.74 -3.78
C LEU A 364 3.78 -15.03 -4.55
N GLY A 365 2.53 -15.21 -4.96
CA GLY A 365 2.06 -16.42 -5.63
C GLY A 365 2.54 -16.49 -7.08
N ASN A 366 2.01 -15.61 -7.93
CA ASN A 366 2.25 -15.69 -9.37
C ASN A 366 3.68 -15.34 -9.79
N LEU A 367 4.22 -14.23 -9.30
CA LEU A 367 5.56 -13.77 -9.72
C LEU A 367 6.71 -14.49 -9.01
N THR A 368 6.45 -15.18 -7.89
CA THR A 368 7.51 -15.76 -7.05
C THR A 368 7.36 -17.25 -6.86
N LEU A 369 6.28 -17.72 -6.23
CA LEU A 369 6.11 -19.13 -5.88
C LEU A 369 5.80 -20.02 -7.09
N LEU A 370 5.00 -19.54 -8.04
CA LEU A 370 4.63 -20.33 -9.23
C LEU A 370 5.86 -20.69 -10.08
N PRO A 371 6.79 -19.77 -10.41
CA PRO A 371 8.05 -20.13 -11.04
C PRO A 371 8.85 -21.17 -10.25
N LEU A 372 8.96 -20.99 -8.92
CA LEU A 372 9.67 -21.94 -8.06
C LEU A 372 9.06 -23.35 -8.09
N PHE A 373 7.73 -23.47 -8.05
CA PHE A 373 7.04 -24.76 -8.09
C PHE A 373 7.06 -25.42 -9.47
N THR A 374 7.24 -24.65 -10.54
CA THR A 374 7.31 -25.17 -11.91
C THR A 374 8.75 -25.33 -12.42
N GLY A 375 9.75 -24.97 -11.61
CA GLY A 375 11.17 -25.05 -11.96
C GLY A 375 11.63 -24.00 -12.98
N THR A 376 10.84 -22.96 -13.23
CA THR A 376 11.24 -21.84 -14.09
C THR A 376 11.94 -20.75 -13.27
N PRO A 377 12.90 -20.02 -13.84
CA PRO A 377 13.51 -18.87 -13.16
C PRO A 377 12.46 -17.83 -12.76
N ILE A 378 12.66 -17.21 -11.59
CA ILE A 378 11.88 -16.04 -11.19
C ILE A 378 12.25 -14.87 -12.12
N ASP A 379 11.27 -14.34 -12.84
CA ASP A 379 11.44 -13.15 -13.68
C ASP A 379 10.64 -11.98 -13.11
N TRP A 380 11.34 -11.09 -12.40
CA TRP A 380 10.78 -9.84 -11.89
C TRP A 380 11.04 -8.65 -12.80
N SER A 381 11.71 -8.84 -13.95
CA SER A 381 11.97 -7.75 -14.89
C SER A 381 10.68 -7.09 -15.38
N ALA A 382 10.78 -5.90 -15.97
CA ALA A 382 9.63 -5.26 -16.60
C ALA A 382 8.93 -6.18 -17.63
N ALA A 383 9.68 -7.04 -18.33
CA ALA A 383 9.10 -8.03 -19.24
C ALA A 383 8.33 -9.12 -18.49
N GLY A 384 8.86 -9.63 -17.39
CA GLY A 384 8.18 -10.59 -16.52
C GLY A 384 6.91 -10.01 -15.89
N LEU A 385 6.96 -8.77 -15.43
CA LEU A 385 5.78 -8.04 -14.92
C LEU A 385 4.72 -7.84 -16.02
N ALA A 386 5.13 -7.52 -17.25
CA ALA A 386 4.24 -7.42 -18.40
C ALA A 386 3.56 -8.76 -18.71
N ALA A 387 4.35 -9.84 -18.76
CA ALA A 387 3.84 -11.19 -19.01
C ALA A 387 2.88 -11.66 -17.90
N GLY A 388 3.15 -11.26 -16.64
CA GLY A 388 2.30 -11.56 -15.49
C GLY A 388 1.07 -10.65 -15.34
N PHE A 389 0.89 -9.63 -16.20
CA PHE A 389 -0.19 -8.65 -16.06
C PHE A 389 -1.61 -9.25 -16.17
N PRO A 390 -1.91 -10.18 -17.10
CA PRO A 390 -3.23 -10.83 -17.13
C PRO A 390 -3.55 -11.55 -15.81
N SER A 391 -2.54 -12.17 -15.20
CA SER A 391 -2.66 -12.82 -13.88
C SER A 391 -2.91 -11.81 -12.76
N LEU A 392 -2.37 -10.57 -12.84
CA LEU A 392 -2.69 -9.50 -11.88
C LEU A 392 -4.19 -9.20 -11.85
N VAL A 393 -4.81 -9.05 -13.03
CA VAL A 393 -6.26 -8.83 -13.15
C VAL A 393 -7.03 -9.97 -12.49
N GLY A 394 -6.62 -11.21 -12.75
CA GLY A 394 -7.21 -12.40 -12.15
C GLY A 394 -7.07 -12.44 -10.63
N HIS A 395 -5.92 -12.09 -10.07
CA HIS A 395 -5.68 -12.04 -8.63
C HIS A 395 -6.46 -10.91 -7.94
N LEU A 396 -6.58 -9.74 -8.56
CA LEU A 396 -7.41 -8.65 -8.07
C LEU A 396 -8.90 -9.05 -8.06
N ALA A 397 -9.38 -9.66 -9.14
CA ALA A 397 -10.75 -10.16 -9.24
C ALA A 397 -11.05 -11.27 -8.24
N TYR A 398 -10.12 -12.23 -8.08
CA TYR A 398 -10.13 -13.25 -7.03
C TYR A 398 -10.28 -12.62 -5.65
N GLY A 399 -9.41 -11.67 -5.32
CA GLY A 399 -9.37 -10.99 -4.03
C GLY A 399 -10.67 -10.24 -3.74
N ALA A 400 -11.15 -9.45 -4.71
CA ALA A 400 -12.40 -8.70 -4.58
C ALA A 400 -13.60 -9.62 -4.31
N ALA A 401 -13.74 -10.70 -5.08
CA ALA A 401 -14.82 -11.68 -4.92
C ALA A 401 -14.72 -12.44 -3.59
N LEU A 402 -13.51 -12.89 -3.22
CA LEU A 402 -13.21 -13.51 -1.93
C LEU A 402 -13.66 -12.63 -0.77
N GLY A 403 -13.20 -11.38 -0.75
CA GLY A 403 -13.50 -10.43 0.32
C GLY A 403 -14.99 -10.08 0.40
N ALA A 404 -15.65 -9.90 -0.74
CA ALA A 404 -17.09 -9.64 -0.84
C ALA A 404 -17.93 -10.82 -0.30
N VAL A 405 -17.63 -12.04 -0.75
CA VAL A 405 -18.38 -13.25 -0.34
C VAL A 405 -18.13 -13.56 1.13
N TYR A 406 -16.88 -13.48 1.58
CA TYR A 406 -16.55 -13.70 2.99
C TYR A 406 -17.29 -12.72 3.91
N GLN A 407 -17.29 -11.43 3.56
CA GLN A 407 -18.02 -10.41 4.33
C GLN A 407 -19.52 -10.70 4.38
N ARG A 408 -20.12 -11.12 3.26
CA ARG A 408 -21.55 -11.44 3.20
C ARG A 408 -21.90 -12.66 4.04
N LEU A 409 -21.05 -13.69 4.04
CA LEU A 409 -21.22 -14.87 4.89
C LEU A 409 -21.07 -14.54 6.39
N GLU A 410 -20.07 -13.75 6.75
CA GLU A 410 -19.84 -13.30 8.13
C GLU A 410 -21.01 -12.43 8.63
N ALA A 411 -21.52 -11.53 7.79
CA ALA A 411 -22.67 -10.67 8.10
C ALA A 411 -23.97 -11.47 8.31
N ARG A 412 -24.23 -12.50 7.49
CA ARG A 412 -25.42 -13.37 7.62
C ARG A 412 -25.39 -14.24 8.86
N ALA A 413 -24.21 -14.69 9.29
CA ALA A 413 -24.04 -15.53 10.46
C ALA A 413 -24.24 -14.77 11.79
N ASN A 414 -24.24 -13.45 11.74
CA ASN A 414 -24.44 -12.57 12.89
C ASN A 414 -25.46 -11.45 12.57
N PRO A 415 -26.72 -11.85 12.30
CA PRO A 415 -27.72 -10.98 11.69
C PRO A 415 -28.04 -9.75 12.54
N TRP A 416 -28.23 -8.61 11.87
CA TRP A 416 -28.38 -7.27 12.44
C TRP A 416 -29.56 -7.11 13.41
N TRP A 417 -30.56 -8.01 13.34
CA TRP A 417 -31.74 -7.99 14.21
C TRP A 417 -31.57 -8.81 15.50
N GLN A 418 -30.52 -9.64 15.61
CA GLN A 418 -30.19 -10.39 16.82
C GLN A 418 -29.01 -9.74 17.55
N THR A 419 -29.20 -8.58 18.17
CA THR A 419 -28.13 -7.97 18.96
C THR A 419 -28.61 -7.38 20.27
N ARG A 420 -28.10 -7.94 21.37
CA ARG A 420 -27.87 -7.20 22.62
C ARG A 420 -26.91 -6.03 22.34
N SER A 421 -27.20 -4.86 22.89
CA SER A 421 -26.64 -3.51 22.63
C SER A 421 -25.11 -3.37 22.49
N LYS A 422 -24.30 -4.26 23.08
CA LYS A 422 -22.84 -4.17 23.06
C LYS A 422 -22.19 -4.48 21.70
N ALA A 423 -22.76 -5.42 20.93
CA ALA A 423 -22.21 -5.81 19.64
C ALA A 423 -22.35 -4.71 18.57
N VAL A 424 -23.43 -3.93 18.63
CA VAL A 424 -23.65 -2.77 17.73
C VAL A 424 -22.69 -1.64 18.07
N ALA A 425 -22.43 -1.40 19.36
CA ALA A 425 -21.44 -0.42 19.81
C ALA A 425 -20.03 -0.80 19.32
N GLU A 426 -19.61 -2.05 19.48
CA GLU A 426 -18.32 -2.55 19.01
C GLU A 426 -18.17 -2.43 17.48
N ARG A 427 -19.20 -2.77 16.70
CA ARG A 427 -19.18 -2.59 15.23
C ARG A 427 -19.11 -1.13 14.82
N THR A 428 -19.86 -0.26 15.49
CA THR A 428 -19.87 1.19 15.19
C THR A 428 -18.50 1.80 15.45
N VAL A 429 -17.85 1.39 16.55
CA VAL A 429 -16.47 1.78 16.85
C VAL A 429 -15.51 1.24 15.80
N ALA A 430 -15.58 -0.05 15.45
CA ALA A 430 -14.70 -0.65 14.45
C ALA A 430 -14.83 0.01 13.07
N ARG A 431 -16.07 0.26 12.62
CA ARG A 431 -16.37 0.99 11.38
C ARG A 431 -15.78 2.40 11.42
N ARG A 432 -15.97 3.11 12.53
CA ARG A 432 -15.44 4.46 12.73
C ARG A 432 -13.90 4.47 12.68
N GLU A 433 -13.25 3.55 13.37
CA GLU A 433 -11.79 3.42 13.38
C GLU A 433 -11.25 3.10 11.98
N GLN A 434 -11.91 2.21 11.24
CA GLN A 434 -11.45 1.83 9.91
C GLN A 434 -11.64 2.92 8.86
N VAL A 435 -12.77 3.63 8.89
CA VAL A 435 -13.04 4.77 7.99
C VAL A 435 -12.09 5.94 8.28
N ARG A 436 -11.72 6.13 9.55
CA ARG A 436 -10.83 7.22 9.97
C ARG A 436 -9.34 6.88 9.87
N GLY A 437 -8.99 5.61 9.98
CA GLY A 437 -7.61 5.12 9.94
C GLY A 437 -7.08 4.92 8.52
N ALA A 438 -6.00 4.13 8.42
CA ALA A 438 -5.29 3.92 7.15
C ALA A 438 -5.94 2.94 6.18
N ALA A 439 -6.98 2.18 6.56
CA ALA A 439 -7.46 1.10 5.70
C ALA A 439 -7.92 1.57 4.30
N PRO A 440 -8.76 2.62 4.17
CA PRO A 440 -9.13 3.15 2.86
C PRO A 440 -7.91 3.66 2.08
N ALA A 441 -6.95 4.28 2.78
CA ALA A 441 -5.71 4.74 2.16
C ALA A 441 -4.92 3.56 1.56
N MET A 442 -4.71 2.50 2.34
CA MET A 442 -3.98 1.33 1.89
C MET A 442 -4.65 0.63 0.71
N TRP A 443 -5.99 0.53 0.68
CA TRP A 443 -6.70 -0.08 -0.45
C TRP A 443 -6.55 0.74 -1.72
N VAL A 444 -6.78 2.07 -1.62
CA VAL A 444 -6.63 2.99 -2.75
C VAL A 444 -5.19 2.97 -3.26
N PHE A 445 -4.22 2.97 -2.36
CA PHE A 445 -2.82 2.93 -2.74
C PHE A 445 -2.41 1.58 -3.33
N THR A 446 -2.99 0.46 -2.88
CA THR A 446 -2.76 -0.84 -3.53
C THR A 446 -3.27 -0.85 -4.97
N VAL A 447 -4.45 -0.26 -5.21
CA VAL A 447 -4.96 -0.06 -6.58
C VAL A 447 -4.02 0.85 -7.37
N LEU A 448 -3.52 1.91 -6.76
CA LEU A 448 -2.55 2.80 -7.40
C LEU A 448 -1.27 2.07 -7.80
N ILE A 449 -0.71 1.21 -6.94
CA ILE A 449 0.46 0.38 -7.27
C ILE A 449 0.14 -0.52 -8.47
N ALA A 450 -1.00 -1.18 -8.47
CA ALA A 450 -1.41 -2.03 -9.59
C ALA A 450 -1.56 -1.24 -10.91
N LEU A 451 -2.04 0.01 -10.85
CA LEU A 451 -2.16 0.91 -12.00
C LEU A 451 -0.82 1.49 -12.47
N ILE A 452 0.20 1.53 -11.61
CA ILE A 452 1.56 1.93 -11.99
C ILE A 452 2.25 0.84 -12.83
N ILE A 453 1.90 -0.44 -12.65
CA ILE A 453 2.52 -1.55 -13.39
C ILE A 453 2.48 -1.33 -14.92
N PRO A 454 1.33 -1.02 -15.57
CA PRO A 454 1.29 -0.66 -16.99
C PRO A 454 2.23 0.48 -17.39
N MET A 455 2.41 1.48 -16.53
CA MET A 455 3.31 2.60 -16.83
C MET A 455 4.77 2.15 -16.86
N LEU A 456 5.16 1.21 -15.99
CA LEU A 456 6.52 0.65 -15.93
C LEU A 456 6.83 -0.30 -17.09
N VAL A 457 5.82 -0.94 -17.68
CA VAL A 457 6.04 -2.05 -18.63
C VAL A 457 5.56 -1.78 -20.06
N GLY A 458 4.75 -0.73 -20.28
CA GLY A 458 4.25 -0.38 -21.61
C GLY A 458 5.37 0.08 -22.54
N ARG A 459 5.33 -0.37 -23.80
CA ARG A 459 6.21 0.07 -24.88
C ARG A 459 5.63 1.27 -25.61
#